data_AF-A0A9E0R1G3-F1
#
_entry.id   AF-A0A9E0R1G3-F1
#
_cell.length_a   1.000
_cell.length_b   1.000
_cell.length_c   1.000
_cell.angle_alpha   90.00
_cell.angle_beta   90.00
_cell.angle_gamma   90.00
#
_symmetry.space_group_name_H-M   'P 1'
#
loop_
_entity.id
_entity.type
_entity.pdbx_description
1 polymer ?
#
loop_
_entity_poly.entity_id
_entity_poly.type
_entity_poly.pdbx_seq_one_letter_code
_entity_poly.pdbx_strand_id
1 'polypeptide(L)' 'VAFDEEGGRLGMGGGYYDRTFAFKQGWRKSGGTSLIGLAHDLQKVERLKTESWDIPLEGIATETRFYRAIQ' A
#
# COMPACT_ATOMS: atom_id res chain seq x y z
N VAL A 1 -4.77 7.72 8.54
CA VAL A 1 -4.53 6.43 7.85
C VAL A 1 -4.49 6.65 6.34
N ALA A 2 -3.58 7.48 5.85
CA ALA A 2 -3.60 7.95 4.46
C ALA A 2 -3.01 6.93 3.47
N PHE A 3 -3.14 7.18 2.17
CA PHE A 3 -2.43 6.47 1.10
C PHE A 3 -1.87 7.45 0.06
N ASP A 4 -0.90 7.01 -0.73
CA ASP A 4 -0.44 7.72 -1.93
C ASP A 4 -0.52 6.84 -3.18
N GLU A 5 -0.34 7.45 -4.37
CA GLU A 5 -0.45 6.74 -5.65
C GLU A 5 0.68 5.73 -5.90
N GLU A 6 1.76 5.76 -5.10
CA GLU A 6 2.88 4.83 -5.21
C GLU A 6 2.70 3.57 -4.37
N GLY A 7 1.52 3.39 -3.75
CA GLY A 7 1.23 2.24 -2.90
C GLY A 7 1.66 2.43 -1.45
N GLY A 8 2.13 3.63 -1.10
CA GLY A 8 2.41 4.01 0.28
C GLY A 8 1.12 4.03 1.10
N ARG A 9 1.22 3.58 2.36
CA ARG A 9 0.12 3.66 3.34
C ARG A 9 0.64 4.17 4.67
N LEU A 10 -0.18 4.93 5.37
CA LEU A 10 0.07 5.32 6.75
C LEU A 10 -0.91 4.58 7.65
N GLY A 11 -0.42 3.71 8.53
CA GLY A 11 -1.23 2.99 9.51
C GLY A 11 -1.51 3.80 10.78
N MET A 12 -1.91 3.09 11.84
CA MET A 12 -2.10 3.67 13.19
C MET A 12 -0.82 3.66 14.06
N GLY A 13 0.34 3.33 13.47
CA GLY A 13 1.66 3.39 14.14
C GLY A 13 2.21 2.08 14.71
N GLY A 14 1.46 0.98 14.74
CA GLY A 14 1.91 -0.30 15.32
C GLY A 14 2.70 -1.23 14.39
N GLY A 15 2.88 -0.87 13.11
CA GLY A 15 3.58 -1.68 12.11
C GLY A 15 3.03 -3.10 11.89
N TYR A 16 1.76 -3.34 12.27
CA TYR A 16 1.16 -4.67 12.23
C TYR A 16 1.19 -5.25 10.81
N TYR A 17 0.69 -4.49 9.83
CA TYR A 17 0.60 -4.95 8.45
C TYR A 17 1.96 -5.09 7.76
N ASP A 18 2.96 -4.29 8.14
CA ASP A 18 4.32 -4.46 7.61
C ASP A 18 4.91 -5.80 8.07
N ARG A 19 4.69 -6.19 9.34
CA ARG A 19 5.05 -7.52 9.83
C ARG A 19 4.22 -8.63 9.20
N THR A 20 2.91 -8.45 9.10
CA THR A 20 2.00 -9.45 8.51
C THR A 20 2.34 -9.74 7.06
N PHE A 21 2.70 -8.72 6.28
CA PHE A 21 3.02 -8.86 4.85
C PHE A 21 4.51 -8.87 4.55
N ALA A 22 5.37 -9.02 5.56
CA ALA A 22 6.83 -9.06 5.39
C ALA A 22 7.27 -10.17 4.41
N PHE A 23 6.52 -11.27 4.32
CA PHE A 23 6.76 -12.33 3.34
C PHE A 23 6.65 -11.88 1.88
N LYS A 24 6.01 -10.73 1.61
CA LYS A 24 5.94 -10.14 0.26
C LYS A 24 7.15 -9.27 -0.08
N GLN A 25 8.00 -8.94 0.89
CA GLN A 25 9.23 -8.20 0.65
C GLN A 25 10.16 -9.05 -0.24
N GLY A 26 10.54 -8.52 -1.41
CA GLY A 26 11.34 -9.25 -2.41
C GLY A 26 10.58 -10.33 -3.22
N TRP A 27 9.29 -10.57 -2.95
CA TRP A 27 8.46 -11.48 -3.75
C TRP A 27 8.00 -10.81 -5.06
N ARG A 28 8.90 -10.70 -6.02
CA ARG A 28 8.56 -10.40 -7.43
C ARG A 28 8.30 -11.68 -8.20
N LYS A 29 7.23 -12.42 -7.89
CA LYS A 29 6.86 -13.59 -8.70
C LYS A 29 5.46 -13.47 -9.26
N SER A 30 5.41 -13.45 -10.60
CA SER A 30 4.22 -13.69 -11.41
C SER A 30 3.41 -14.84 -10.81
N GLY A 31 2.15 -14.56 -10.45
CA GLY A 31 1.20 -15.56 -9.93
C GLY A 31 0.85 -15.46 -8.43
N GLY A 32 1.41 -14.51 -7.67
CA GLY A 32 1.01 -14.26 -6.27
C GLY A 32 -0.30 -13.44 -6.15
N THR A 33 -0.97 -13.54 -5.00
CA THR A 33 -2.18 -12.75 -4.69
C THR A 33 -1.84 -11.28 -4.56
N SER A 34 -2.55 -10.39 -5.27
CA SER A 34 -2.33 -8.95 -5.17
C SER A 34 -2.75 -8.37 -3.82
N LEU A 35 -1.91 -7.50 -3.27
CA LEU A 35 -2.21 -6.74 -2.05
C LEU A 35 -2.83 -5.39 -2.41
N ILE A 36 -4.15 -5.30 -2.33
CA ILE A 36 -4.94 -4.11 -2.65
C ILE A 36 -5.48 -3.46 -1.38
N GLY A 37 -5.28 -2.16 -1.22
CA GLY A 37 -5.90 -1.37 -0.16
C GLY A 37 -7.28 -0.87 -0.54
N LEU A 38 -8.16 -0.73 0.46
CA LEU A 38 -9.41 0.01 0.33
C LEU A 38 -9.30 1.30 1.14
N ALA A 39 -9.68 2.41 0.53
CA ALA A 39 -9.64 3.72 1.17
C ALA A 39 -10.74 4.62 0.61
N HIS A 40 -11.08 5.68 1.34
CA HIS A 40 -11.86 6.78 0.81
C HIS A 40 -10.98 7.76 0.04
N ASP A 41 -11.55 8.52 -0.90
CA ASP A 41 -10.80 9.55 -1.65
C ASP A 41 -10.14 10.59 -0.73
N LEU A 42 -10.79 10.94 0.38
CA LEU A 42 -10.25 11.89 1.38
C LEU A 42 -8.98 11.40 2.09
N GLN A 43 -8.66 10.12 1.99
CA GLN A 43 -7.44 9.54 2.59
C GLN A 43 -6.24 9.64 1.65
N LYS A 44 -6.44 10.07 0.41
CA LYS A 44 -5.35 10.27 -0.54
C LYS A 44 -4.53 11.48 -0.15
N VAL A 45 -3.21 11.33 -0.12
CA VAL A 45 -2.25 12.44 -0.03
C VAL A 45 -1.31 12.41 -1.22
N GLU A 46 -0.58 13.51 -1.43
CA GLU A 46 0.36 13.62 -2.55
C GLU A 46 1.50 12.59 -2.43
N ARG A 47 2.12 12.50 -1.25
CA ARG A 47 3.25 11.62 -1.01
C ARG A 47 3.38 11.26 0.46
N LEU A 48 3.60 9.98 0.77
CA LEU A 48 3.98 9.53 2.09
C LEU A 48 5.48 9.30 2.17
N LYS A 49 6.05 9.57 3.36
CA LYS A 49 7.38 9.09 3.68
C LYS A 49 7.28 7.59 3.92
N THR A 50 8.10 6.82 3.23
CA THR A 50 8.20 5.38 3.36
C THR A 50 9.60 5.01 3.81
N GLU A 51 9.68 3.92 4.56
CA GLU A 51 10.91 3.32 5.04
C GLU A 51 11.16 2.00 4.30
N SER A 52 12.40 1.52 4.32
CA SER A 52 12.79 0.32 3.55
C SER A 52 12.09 -0.97 4.00
N TRP A 53 11.53 -0.99 5.21
CA TRP A 53 10.77 -2.10 5.76
C TRP A 53 9.27 -2.02 5.46
N ASP A 54 8.77 -0.89 4.95
CA ASP A 54 7.36 -0.75 4.61
C ASP A 54 7.02 -1.63 3.41
N ILE A 55 5.89 -2.32 3.49
CA ILE A 55 5.43 -3.19 2.41
C ILE A 55 4.45 -2.40 1.53
N PRO A 56 4.81 -2.01 0.29
CA PRO A 56 3.91 -1.22 -0.55
C PRO A 56 2.69 -2.04 -1.00
N LEU A 57 1.58 -1.35 -1.19
CA LEU A 57 0.40 -1.89 -1.85
C LEU A 57 0.62 -1.96 -3.36
N GLU A 58 0.00 -2.93 -4.04
CA GLU A 58 0.03 -3.04 -5.51
C GLU A 58 -1.04 -2.15 -6.16
N GLY A 59 -2.01 -1.70 -5.37
CA GLY A 59 -3.02 -0.73 -5.76
C GLY A 59 -3.95 -0.37 -4.62
N ILE A 60 -4.74 0.68 -4.84
CA ILE A 60 -5.73 1.18 -3.88
C ILE A 60 -7.05 1.38 -4.63
N ALA A 61 -8.13 0.81 -4.12
CA ALA A 61 -9.48 1.09 -4.59
C ALA A 61 -10.15 2.12 -3.67
N THR A 62 -10.76 3.10 -4.30
CA THR A 62 -11.64 4.10 -3.68
C THR A 62 -13.02 4.01 -4.31
N GLU A 63 -13.97 4.77 -3.77
CA GLU A 63 -15.32 4.88 -4.30
C GLU A 63 -15.38 5.49 -5.71
N THR A 64 -14.38 6.27 -6.13
CA THR A 64 -14.36 6.88 -7.47
C THR A 64 -13.32 6.29 -8.42
N ARG A 65 -12.25 5.69 -7.89
CA ARG A 65 -11.08 5.32 -8.71
C ARG A 65 -10.30 4.12 -8.17
N PHE A 66 -9.71 3.36 -9.09
CA PHE A 66 -8.65 2.41 -8.78
C PHE A 66 -7.29 3.02 -9.13
N TYR A 67 -6.42 3.19 -8.13
CA TYR A 67 -5.04 3.64 -8.26
C TYR A 67 -4.14 2.42 -8.37
N ARG A 68 -3.50 2.23 -9.53
CA ARG A 68 -2.50 1.18 -9.69
C ARG A 68 -1.14 1.74 -9.26
N ALA A 69 -0.52 1.13 -8.26
CA ALA A 69 0.78 1.57 -7.80
C ALA A 69 1.82 1.31 -8.89
N ILE A 70 2.61 2.33 -9.21
CA ILE A 70 3.74 2.20 -10.13
C ILE A 70 4.91 1.67 -9.30
N GLN A 71 5.30 0.42 -9.55
CA GLN A 71 6.45 -0.23 -8.90
C GLN A 71 7.71 -0.17 -9.75
#